data_AF-A0A7Y7ST71-F1
#
_entry.id   AF-A0A7Y7ST71-F1
#
_cell.length_a   1.000
_cell.length_b   1.000
_cell.length_c   1.000
_cell.angle_alpha   90.00
_cell.angle_beta   90.00
_cell.angle_gamma   90.00
#
_symmetry.space_group_name_H-M   'P 1'
#
loop_
_entity.id
_entity.type
_entity.pdbx_description
1 polymer ?
#
loop_
_entity_poly.entity_id
_entity_poly.type
_entity_poly.pdbx_seq_one_letter_code
_entity_poly.pdbx_strand_id
1 'polypeptide(L)'
;MGKGTTFSAQITGLPQGGIFQPHEQLDYDSDWRKKLGDAYANKVEARVTCLCKGKPDDLTLRRLVVRYLKDSDRYSLSGWKHSGGQHRHDCRFYSVWPDDTSAGAYLSSVVRVNDDGTFSITLPVGLSRQNGTDKPISDVNPARHPRTGKSKPSMSLLGLGHFIWQQAEINTWKPQYVKNRPRNALWLASRISGMAQNIRVSRLTLADVLLVSAAGEGTQKQANQQRVRYATENKKRLMAIALLKADAKDGYTALQAGRLSLSSPIGFPTLNVSPNTLRACERSFGSELNAWRRGIRWLPSLKRSLPRCALRG
;
A
#
# COMPACT_ATOMS: atom_id res chain seq x y z
N MET A 1 6.19 13.80 -17.91
CA MET A 1 4.91 13.68 -17.17
C MET A 1 4.50 15.09 -16.77
N GLY A 2 3.39 15.58 -17.33
CA GLY A 2 2.95 16.98 -17.14
C GLY A 2 2.75 17.31 -15.67
N LYS A 3 3.41 18.38 -15.19
CA LYS A 3 3.27 18.88 -13.83
C LYS A 3 1.81 19.28 -13.63
N GLY A 4 1.07 18.57 -12.77
CA GLY A 4 -0.30 18.94 -12.43
C GLY A 4 -0.39 20.36 -11.83
N THR A 5 -1.60 20.85 -11.60
CA THR A 5 -1.87 22.18 -11.08
C THR A 5 -1.31 22.36 -9.67
N THR A 6 -0.61 23.48 -9.43
CA THR A 6 -0.18 23.89 -8.09
C THR A 6 -1.36 24.51 -7.36
N PHE A 7 -1.66 23.99 -6.17
CA PHE A 7 -2.69 24.53 -5.28
C PHE A 7 -2.06 25.14 -4.03
N SER A 8 -2.83 25.92 -3.28
CA SER A 8 -2.37 26.54 -2.04
C SER A 8 -1.87 25.49 -1.03
N ALA A 9 -0.87 25.86 -0.25
CA ALA A 9 -0.27 25.02 0.79
C ALA A 9 -0.38 25.74 2.13
N GLN A 10 -0.66 24.99 3.20
CA GLN A 10 -0.71 25.50 4.55
C GLN A 10 0.49 24.99 5.34
N ILE A 11 1.14 25.88 6.08
CA ILE A 11 2.18 25.54 7.05
C ILE A 11 1.63 25.80 8.45
N THR A 12 1.60 24.78 9.31
CA THR A 12 1.17 24.87 10.71
C THR A 12 2.25 24.35 11.65
N GLY A 13 2.13 24.65 12.95
CA GLY A 13 3.12 24.24 13.96
C GLY A 13 4.38 25.11 13.98
N LEU A 14 4.34 26.29 13.35
CA LEU A 14 5.36 27.32 13.45
C LEU A 14 4.70 28.62 13.92
N PRO A 15 5.39 29.48 14.70
CA PRO A 15 4.84 30.75 15.20
C PRO A 15 4.31 31.69 14.11
N GLN A 16 4.84 31.56 12.89
CA GLN A 16 4.42 32.32 11.71
C GLN A 16 4.00 31.40 10.56
N GLY A 17 3.33 30.30 10.88
CA GLY A 17 2.66 29.45 9.90
C GLY A 17 1.55 30.20 9.16
N GLY A 18 1.29 29.83 7.91
CA GLY A 18 0.38 30.56 7.04
C GLY A 18 -0.10 29.72 5.86
N ILE A 19 -1.01 30.32 5.07
CA ILE A 19 -1.47 29.74 3.80
C ILE A 19 -0.76 30.47 2.67
N PHE A 20 -0.11 29.71 1.80
CA PHE A 20 0.64 30.19 0.65
C PHE A 20 -0.10 29.81 -0.63
N GLN A 21 -0.48 30.81 -1.41
CA GLN A 21 -1.14 30.68 -2.70
C GLN A 21 -0.18 30.15 -3.78
N PRO A 22 -0.70 29.62 -4.90
CA PRO A 22 0.15 29.05 -5.95
C PRO A 22 1.23 30.00 -6.49
N HIS A 23 0.96 31.31 -6.55
CA HIS A 23 1.90 32.31 -7.06
C HIS A 23 3.02 32.67 -6.06
N GLU A 24 2.83 32.38 -4.77
CA GLU A 24 3.84 32.59 -3.71
C GLU A 24 4.77 31.37 -3.59
N GLN A 25 4.39 30.21 -4.14
CA GLN A 25 5.15 28.95 -4.05
C GLN A 25 6.24 28.83 -5.13
N LEU A 26 7.07 29.86 -5.26
CA LEU A 26 8.12 29.96 -6.29
C LEU A 26 9.51 29.98 -5.65
N ASP A 27 10.51 29.41 -6.32
CA ASP A 27 11.86 29.24 -5.76
C ASP A 27 12.55 30.58 -5.41
N TYR A 28 12.17 31.66 -6.10
CA TYR A 28 12.71 33.00 -5.90
C TYR A 28 11.95 33.82 -4.84
N ASP A 29 10.82 33.31 -4.34
CA ASP A 29 10.08 33.97 -3.27
C ASP A 29 10.82 33.73 -1.94
N SER A 30 11.31 34.82 -1.34
CA SER A 30 12.17 34.76 -0.16
C SER A 30 11.42 34.35 1.10
N ASP A 31 10.15 34.72 1.24
CA ASP A 31 9.33 34.30 2.38
C ASP A 31 8.99 32.82 2.26
N TRP A 32 8.54 32.37 1.10
CA TRP A 32 8.28 30.94 0.85
C TRP A 32 9.51 30.07 1.12
N ARG A 33 10.68 30.48 0.59
CA ARG A 33 11.95 29.76 0.81
C ARG A 33 12.31 29.70 2.29
N LYS A 34 12.20 30.83 3.01
CA LYS A 34 12.49 30.90 4.45
C LYS A 34 11.57 29.97 5.24
N LYS A 35 10.27 29.99 4.96
CA LYS A 35 9.25 29.18 5.66
C LYS A 35 9.44 27.69 5.42
N LEU A 36 9.81 27.29 4.20
CA LEU A 36 10.22 25.91 3.93
C LEU A 36 11.49 25.53 4.69
N GLY A 37 12.45 26.44 4.82
CA GLY A 37 13.64 26.27 5.66
C GLY A 37 13.28 26.02 7.12
N ASP A 38 12.44 26.86 7.70
CA ASP A 38 11.98 26.74 9.09
C ASP A 38 11.20 25.42 9.31
N ALA A 39 10.33 25.06 8.36
CA ALA A 39 9.60 23.79 8.41
C ALA A 39 10.52 22.56 8.24
N TYR A 40 11.58 22.69 7.44
CA TYR A 40 12.59 21.65 7.26
C TYR A 40 13.46 21.50 8.51
N ALA A 41 13.76 22.58 9.23
CA ALA A 41 14.47 22.52 10.51
C ALA A 41 13.59 21.92 11.62
N ASN A 42 12.32 22.29 11.67
CA ASN A 42 11.39 21.93 12.75
C ASN A 42 10.42 20.80 12.38
N LYS A 43 10.92 19.68 11.82
CA LYS A 43 10.06 18.59 11.30
C LYS A 43 9.15 17.93 12.34
N VAL A 44 9.47 18.06 13.62
CA VAL A 44 8.67 17.50 14.72
C VAL A 44 7.33 18.23 14.82
N GLU A 45 7.35 19.55 14.80
CA GLU A 45 6.18 20.41 15.03
C GLU A 45 5.58 20.90 13.72
N ALA A 46 6.42 21.30 12.77
CA ALA A 46 5.96 21.85 11.50
C ALA A 46 5.24 20.80 10.64
N ARG A 47 4.10 21.21 10.07
CA ARG A 47 3.33 20.42 9.11
C ARG A 47 3.04 21.27 7.89
N VAL A 48 3.33 20.72 6.70
CA VAL A 48 2.99 21.32 5.42
C VAL A 48 1.90 20.49 4.79
N THR A 49 0.77 21.11 4.41
CA THR A 49 -0.43 20.41 3.94
C THR A 49 -0.98 21.06 2.68
N CYS A 50 -1.35 20.25 1.67
CA CYS A 50 -1.94 20.75 0.43
C CYS A 50 -3.45 21.02 0.58
N LEU A 51 -3.90 22.17 0.08
CA LEU A 51 -5.29 22.62 0.13
C LEU A 51 -6.06 22.39 -1.17
N CYS A 52 -5.63 21.45 -2.03
CA CYS A 52 -6.30 21.20 -3.31
C CYS A 52 -7.80 20.83 -3.17
N LYS A 53 -8.19 20.23 -2.04
CA LYS A 53 -9.59 19.91 -1.69
C LYS A 53 -10.10 20.78 -0.53
N GLY A 54 -9.53 21.97 -0.33
CA GLY A 54 -9.79 22.81 0.84
C GLY A 54 -9.01 22.37 2.09
N LYS A 55 -9.25 23.09 3.20
CA LYS A 55 -8.66 22.80 4.51
C LYS A 55 -9.16 21.44 5.01
N PRO A 56 -8.27 20.47 5.25
CA PRO A 56 -8.68 19.20 5.85
C PRO A 56 -8.98 19.40 7.35
N ASP A 57 -9.96 18.65 7.85
CA ASP A 57 -10.21 18.53 9.29
C ASP A 57 -9.04 17.83 10.01
N ASP A 58 -8.41 16.86 9.33
CA ASP A 58 -7.22 16.16 9.78
C ASP A 58 -5.97 16.62 9.00
N LEU A 59 -5.08 17.34 9.69
CA LEU A 59 -3.84 17.87 9.13
C LEU A 59 -2.82 16.79 8.70
N THR A 60 -3.08 15.51 9.01
CA THR A 60 -2.29 14.40 8.48
C THR A 60 -2.65 14.05 7.03
N LEU A 61 -3.82 14.46 6.56
CA LEU A 61 -4.27 14.26 5.18
C LEU A 61 -3.60 15.25 4.24
N ARG A 62 -3.23 14.79 3.03
CA ARG A 62 -2.57 15.60 1.99
C ARG A 62 -1.31 16.31 2.49
N ARG A 63 -0.66 15.71 3.48
CA ARG A 63 0.61 16.17 4.03
C ARG A 63 1.68 16.14 2.96
N LEU A 64 2.58 17.11 3.01
CA LEU A 64 3.73 17.27 2.13
C LEU A 64 5.02 17.12 2.95
N VAL A 65 6.06 16.68 2.26
CA VAL A 65 7.44 16.58 2.77
C VAL A 65 8.24 17.73 2.18
N VAL A 66 8.88 18.51 3.05
CA VAL A 66 9.91 19.46 2.63
C VAL A 66 11.24 18.72 2.50
N ARG A 67 11.89 18.85 1.35
CA ARG A 67 13.24 18.31 1.09
C ARG A 67 14.17 19.47 0.75
N TYR A 68 15.41 19.37 1.20
CA TYR A 68 16.48 20.28 0.83
C TYR A 68 17.37 19.61 -0.22
N LEU A 69 17.51 20.24 -1.39
CA LEU A 69 18.38 19.80 -2.48
C LEU A 69 19.69 20.57 -2.39
N LYS A 70 20.74 19.91 -1.87
CA LYS A 70 22.06 20.51 -1.66
C LYS A 70 22.67 21.04 -2.96
N ASP A 71 22.58 20.25 -4.04
CA ASP A 71 23.24 20.57 -5.32
C ASP A 71 22.70 21.84 -6.00
N SER A 72 21.47 22.24 -5.68
CA SER A 72 20.84 23.45 -6.23
C SER A 72 20.45 24.47 -5.17
N ASP A 73 20.84 24.26 -3.91
CA ASP A 73 20.46 25.08 -2.75
C ASP A 73 18.98 25.50 -2.71
N ARG A 74 18.08 24.54 -2.87
CA ARG A 74 16.63 24.78 -2.94
C ARG A 74 15.83 23.84 -2.07
N TYR A 75 14.67 24.30 -1.63
CA TYR A 75 13.66 23.46 -0.99
C TYR A 75 12.63 22.97 -2.00
N SER A 76 12.30 21.69 -1.97
CA SER A 76 11.23 21.12 -2.77
C SER A 76 10.16 20.47 -1.90
N LEU A 77 8.94 20.47 -2.42
CA LEU A 77 7.83 19.74 -1.83
C LEU A 77 7.59 18.45 -2.62
N SER A 78 7.45 17.35 -1.89
CA SER A 78 6.94 16.09 -2.42
C SER A 78 5.72 15.63 -1.61
N GLY A 79 4.79 14.92 -2.23
CA GLY A 79 3.71 14.26 -1.51
C GLY A 79 4.25 13.36 -0.40
N TRP A 80 3.53 13.24 0.72
CA TRP A 80 3.86 12.27 1.75
C TRP A 80 3.64 10.84 1.22
N LYS A 81 4.41 9.87 1.73
CA LYS A 81 4.28 8.48 1.31
C LYS A 81 2.84 8.00 1.56
N HIS A 82 2.24 7.37 0.57
CA HIS A 82 0.87 6.86 0.57
C HIS A 82 -0.23 7.93 0.68
N SER A 83 0.07 9.22 0.46
CA SER A 83 -0.94 10.29 0.44
C SER A 83 -1.38 10.71 -0.96
N GLY A 84 -0.78 10.18 -2.04
CA GLY A 84 -1.04 10.60 -3.43
C GLY A 84 -2.52 10.57 -3.82
N GLY A 85 -3.25 9.50 -3.47
CA GLY A 85 -4.68 9.36 -3.74
C GLY A 85 -5.58 10.31 -2.95
N GLN A 86 -5.06 10.98 -1.91
CA GLN A 86 -5.82 11.93 -1.11
C GLN A 86 -5.99 13.28 -1.83
N HIS A 87 -5.11 13.59 -2.80
CA HIS A 87 -5.15 14.83 -3.57
C HIS A 87 -6.26 14.81 -4.64
N ARG A 88 -6.53 15.99 -5.21
CA ARG A 88 -7.43 16.17 -6.36
C ARG A 88 -6.75 15.67 -7.63
N HIS A 89 -7.47 15.08 -8.58
CA HIS A 89 -6.86 14.38 -9.73
C HIS A 89 -6.00 15.29 -10.63
N ASP A 90 -6.26 16.60 -10.60
CA ASP A 90 -5.50 17.65 -11.31
C ASP A 90 -4.38 18.27 -10.48
N CYS A 91 -4.20 17.87 -9.21
CA CYS A 91 -3.17 18.40 -8.33
C CYS A 91 -1.79 17.83 -8.68
N ARG A 92 -0.74 18.67 -8.63
CA ARG A 92 0.65 18.23 -8.86
C ARG A 92 1.16 17.12 -7.93
N PHE A 93 0.51 16.95 -6.78
CA PHE A 93 0.85 15.92 -5.79
C PHE A 93 -0.07 14.69 -5.88
N TYR A 94 -1.03 14.70 -6.80
CA TYR A 94 -1.82 13.51 -7.07
C TYR A 94 -0.97 12.44 -7.72
N SER A 95 -1.16 11.23 -7.22
CA SER A 95 -0.56 10.05 -7.79
C SER A 95 -1.51 8.88 -7.57
N VAL A 96 -1.76 8.13 -8.64
CA VAL A 96 -2.41 6.81 -8.58
C VAL A 96 -1.50 5.82 -7.84
N TRP A 97 -0.19 6.07 -7.90
CA TRP A 97 0.81 5.26 -7.23
C TRP A 97 1.03 5.75 -5.79
N PRO A 98 0.98 4.86 -4.79
CA PRO A 98 1.14 5.24 -3.39
C PRO A 98 2.50 5.88 -3.06
N ASP A 99 3.56 5.62 -3.84
CA ASP A 99 4.90 6.17 -3.62
C ASP A 99 5.79 6.15 -4.89
N ASP A 100 6.90 6.88 -4.91
CA ASP A 100 7.86 6.87 -6.04
C ASP A 100 8.45 5.46 -6.31
N THR A 101 8.49 4.60 -5.28
CA THR A 101 8.94 3.21 -5.40
C THR A 101 7.99 2.33 -6.19
N SER A 102 6.70 2.66 -6.27
CA SER A 102 5.74 1.91 -7.08
C SER A 102 5.89 2.19 -8.58
N ALA A 103 6.36 3.39 -8.96
CA ALA A 103 6.76 3.68 -10.34
C ALA A 103 8.07 2.98 -10.73
N GLY A 104 9.03 2.88 -9.80
CA GLY A 104 10.28 2.13 -10.00
C GLY A 104 10.14 0.60 -9.91
N ALA A 105 8.96 0.08 -9.57
CA ALA A 105 8.72 -1.34 -9.34
C ALA A 105 8.83 -2.19 -10.61
N TYR A 106 8.62 -1.60 -11.79
CA TYR A 106 8.68 -2.30 -13.08
C TYR A 106 9.98 -2.07 -13.86
N LEU A 107 10.99 -1.46 -13.23
CA LEU A 107 12.32 -1.41 -13.82
C LEU A 107 12.83 -2.83 -14.05
N SER A 108 13.55 -3.07 -15.15
CA SER A 108 14.14 -4.38 -15.47
C SER A 108 15.10 -4.89 -14.39
N SER A 109 15.66 -4.00 -13.57
CA SER A 109 16.47 -4.36 -12.41
C SER A 109 15.65 -4.93 -11.23
N VAL A 110 14.33 -4.70 -11.20
CA VAL A 110 13.42 -5.07 -10.11
C VAL A 110 12.58 -6.29 -10.49
N VAL A 111 12.04 -6.32 -11.70
CA VAL A 111 11.33 -7.46 -12.28
C VAL A 111 12.11 -7.94 -13.49
N ARG A 112 12.60 -9.17 -13.44
CA ARG A 112 13.26 -9.84 -14.56
C ARG A 112 12.41 -11.00 -15.02
N VAL A 113 12.19 -11.12 -16.32
CA VAL A 113 11.67 -12.34 -16.94
C VAL A 113 12.87 -13.24 -17.18
N ASN A 114 12.83 -14.46 -16.65
CA ASN A 114 13.84 -15.47 -16.86
C ASN A 114 13.55 -16.22 -18.18
N ASP A 115 14.54 -16.93 -18.71
CA ASP A 115 14.41 -17.66 -19.99
C ASP A 115 13.33 -18.76 -19.95
N ASP A 116 13.01 -19.27 -18.76
CA ASP A 116 11.93 -20.25 -18.52
C ASP A 116 10.52 -19.60 -18.44
N GLY A 117 10.41 -18.29 -18.66
CA GLY A 117 9.16 -17.54 -18.57
C GLY A 117 8.72 -17.21 -17.14
N THR A 118 9.52 -17.54 -16.11
CA THR A 118 9.25 -17.14 -14.72
C THR A 118 9.74 -15.73 -14.42
N PHE A 119 9.29 -15.16 -13.30
CA PHE A 119 9.64 -13.80 -12.89
C PHE A 119 10.56 -13.81 -11.67
N SER A 120 11.69 -13.11 -11.76
CA SER A 120 12.57 -12.82 -10.63
C SER A 120 12.29 -11.42 -10.09
N ILE A 121 11.78 -11.32 -8.86
CA ILE A 121 11.38 -10.05 -8.23
C ILE A 121 12.25 -9.72 -7.02
N THR A 122 12.76 -8.48 -6.97
CA THR A 122 13.55 -7.97 -5.84
C THR A 122 12.66 -7.21 -4.85
N LEU A 123 12.56 -7.67 -3.60
CA LEU A 123 11.84 -6.99 -2.52
C LEU A 123 12.78 -6.19 -1.59
N PRO A 124 12.36 -5.04 -1.03
CA PRO A 124 13.17 -4.24 -0.09
C PRO A 124 13.44 -4.99 1.21
N VAL A 125 12.50 -5.86 1.58
CA VAL A 125 12.58 -6.72 2.76
C VAL A 125 12.56 -8.16 2.25
N GLY A 126 13.66 -8.88 2.41
CA GLY A 126 13.75 -10.27 2.01
C GLY A 126 12.76 -11.15 2.77
N LEU A 127 12.34 -12.25 2.14
CA LEU A 127 11.47 -13.26 2.76
C LEU A 127 12.21 -14.15 3.76
N SER A 128 13.53 -14.01 3.91
CA SER A 128 14.28 -14.64 5.00
C SER A 128 14.32 -13.72 6.22
N ARG A 129 14.13 -14.27 7.42
CA ARG A 129 14.56 -13.61 8.66
C ARG A 129 16.07 -13.89 8.80
N GLN A 130 16.91 -12.86 8.81
CA GLN A 130 18.31 -13.05 9.23
C GLN A 130 18.33 -13.31 10.73
N ASN A 131 19.11 -14.31 11.16
CA ASN A 131 19.43 -14.54 12.57
C ASN A 131 20.09 -13.25 13.10
N GLY A 132 19.50 -12.61 14.12
CA GLY A 132 20.17 -11.49 14.78
C GLY A 132 19.32 -10.31 15.29
N THR A 133 17.98 -10.37 15.28
CA THR A 133 17.19 -9.43 16.09
C THR A 133 15.92 -10.10 16.60
N ASP A 134 16.02 -10.78 17.75
CA ASP A 134 14.91 -10.96 18.69
C ASP A 134 14.66 -9.64 19.46
N LYS A 135 14.68 -8.51 18.75
CA LYS A 135 14.00 -7.31 19.22
C LYS A 135 12.57 -7.43 18.70
N PRO A 136 11.54 -7.23 19.55
CA PRO A 136 10.19 -7.05 19.04
C PRO A 136 10.26 -5.99 17.93
N ILE A 137 9.48 -6.18 16.87
CA ILE A 137 9.26 -5.18 15.82
C ILE A 137 8.40 -4.04 16.42
N SER A 138 8.76 -3.56 17.60
CA SER A 138 8.44 -2.22 18.08
C SER A 138 9.56 -1.33 17.54
N ASP A 139 9.18 -0.33 16.75
CA ASP A 139 10.06 0.71 16.21
C ASP A 139 10.88 0.38 14.96
N VAL A 140 10.21 -0.18 13.93
CA VAL A 140 10.42 0.44 12.61
C VAL A 140 9.65 1.76 12.62
N ASN A 141 10.25 2.78 13.21
CA ASN A 141 9.80 4.15 13.03
C ASN A 141 9.93 4.46 11.52
N PRO A 142 8.84 4.76 10.80
CA PRO A 142 8.90 5.10 9.38
C PRO A 142 9.68 6.41 9.12
N ALA A 143 10.10 7.11 10.18
CA ALA A 143 10.95 8.29 10.15
C ALA A 143 12.46 8.01 10.31
N ARG A 144 12.94 6.75 10.24
CA ARG A 144 14.39 6.53 10.22
C ARG A 144 15.00 7.11 8.95
N HIS A 145 15.99 7.97 9.15
CA HIS A 145 16.82 8.64 8.16
C HIS A 145 17.27 7.71 7.01
N PRO A 146 17.56 8.26 5.82
CA PRO A 146 18.07 7.47 4.70
C PRO A 146 19.35 6.75 5.14
N ARG A 147 19.41 5.42 4.95
CA ARG A 147 20.71 4.74 4.87
C ARG A 147 21.51 5.47 3.80
N THR A 148 22.73 5.87 4.14
CA THR A 148 23.70 6.58 3.30
C THR A 148 24.27 5.69 2.19
N GLY A 149 23.41 4.98 1.46
CA GLY A 149 23.75 4.21 0.29
C GLY A 149 22.63 4.28 -0.74
N LYS A 150 22.98 4.24 -2.02
CA LYS A 150 22.01 4.10 -3.12
C LYS A 150 21.21 2.81 -2.87
N SER A 151 19.98 2.94 -2.36
CA SER A 151 19.09 1.80 -2.15
C SER A 151 18.90 1.12 -3.49
N LYS A 152 19.20 -0.18 -3.59
CA LYS A 152 18.90 -0.95 -4.80
C LYS A 152 17.41 -0.80 -5.11
N PRO A 153 17.02 -0.59 -6.38
CA PRO A 153 15.62 -0.51 -6.74
C PRO A 153 14.95 -1.83 -6.35
N SER A 154 13.76 -1.76 -5.76
CA SER A 154 13.03 -2.92 -5.27
C SER A 154 11.52 -2.66 -5.30
N MET A 155 10.73 -3.72 -5.39
CA MET A 155 9.28 -3.69 -5.47
C MET A 155 8.68 -3.79 -4.06
N SER A 156 7.76 -2.90 -3.71
CA SER A 156 7.01 -2.99 -2.46
C SER A 156 6.09 -4.22 -2.42
N LEU A 157 5.66 -4.65 -1.23
CA LEU A 157 4.70 -5.76 -1.11
C LEU A 157 3.37 -5.46 -1.80
N LEU A 158 2.93 -4.20 -1.77
CA LEU A 158 1.75 -3.76 -2.50
C LEU A 158 1.97 -3.81 -4.02
N GLY A 159 3.16 -3.40 -4.49
CA GLY A 159 3.56 -3.53 -5.90
C GLY A 159 3.55 -4.99 -6.37
N LEU A 160 4.02 -5.92 -5.53
CA LEU A 160 3.94 -7.36 -5.81
C LEU A 160 2.48 -7.84 -5.86
N GLY A 161 1.62 -7.34 -4.97
CA GLY A 161 0.18 -7.59 -5.02
C GLY A 161 -0.46 -7.15 -6.33
N HIS A 162 -0.14 -5.94 -6.81
CA HIS A 162 -0.60 -5.44 -8.11
C HIS A 162 -0.02 -6.24 -9.28
N PHE A 163 1.25 -6.62 -9.21
CA PHE A 163 1.88 -7.46 -10.22
C PHE A 163 1.15 -8.80 -10.36
N ILE A 164 0.88 -9.49 -9.24
CA ILE A 164 0.10 -10.73 -9.24
C ILE A 164 -1.31 -10.48 -9.77
N TRP A 165 -1.96 -9.39 -9.36
CA TRP A 165 -3.30 -9.03 -9.82
C TRP A 165 -3.38 -8.89 -11.34
N GLN A 166 -2.38 -8.25 -11.95
CA GLN A 166 -2.28 -8.07 -13.39
C GLN A 166 -1.90 -9.36 -14.13
N GLN A 167 -0.82 -10.03 -13.70
CA GLN A 167 -0.31 -11.22 -14.41
C GLN A 167 -1.23 -12.44 -14.25
N ALA A 168 -1.99 -12.53 -13.15
CA ALA A 168 -3.01 -13.56 -12.98
C ALA A 168 -4.35 -13.21 -13.68
N GLU A 169 -4.40 -12.10 -14.43
CA GLU A 169 -5.57 -11.57 -15.13
C GLU A 169 -6.80 -11.37 -14.21
N ILE A 170 -6.59 -11.06 -12.94
CA ILE A 170 -7.69 -10.90 -11.98
C ILE A 170 -8.50 -9.62 -12.27
N ASN A 171 -7.84 -8.63 -12.88
CA ASN A 171 -8.42 -7.40 -13.41
C ASN A 171 -9.23 -7.60 -14.71
N THR A 172 -9.13 -8.75 -15.38
CA THR A 172 -9.79 -8.97 -16.67
C THR A 172 -11.19 -9.54 -16.48
N TRP A 173 -12.20 -8.91 -17.07
CA TRP A 173 -13.56 -9.46 -17.12
C TRP A 173 -13.72 -10.41 -18.31
N LYS A 174 -14.39 -11.55 -18.10
CA LYS A 174 -14.75 -12.53 -19.14
C LYS A 174 -16.23 -12.90 -19.00
N PRO A 175 -17.00 -13.07 -20.10
CA PRO A 175 -18.44 -13.38 -20.05
C PRO A 175 -18.83 -14.57 -19.18
N GLN A 176 -17.95 -15.59 -19.13
CA GLN A 176 -18.11 -16.81 -18.32
C GLN A 176 -18.27 -16.57 -16.81
N TYR A 177 -17.84 -15.42 -16.28
CA TYR A 177 -17.92 -15.11 -14.84
C TYR A 177 -19.34 -14.77 -14.36
N VAL A 178 -20.25 -14.44 -15.28
CA VAL A 178 -21.65 -14.14 -14.97
C VAL A 178 -22.49 -15.41 -14.85
N LYS A 179 -22.15 -16.46 -15.62
CA LYS A 179 -22.99 -17.67 -15.74
C LYS A 179 -22.45 -18.85 -14.92
N ASN A 180 -21.18 -19.21 -15.08
CA ASN A 180 -20.69 -20.53 -14.66
C ASN A 180 -19.49 -20.50 -13.69
N ARG A 181 -18.79 -19.36 -13.54
CA ARG A 181 -17.60 -19.25 -12.68
C ARG A 181 -17.56 -17.92 -11.90
N PRO A 182 -18.35 -17.76 -10.83
CA PRO A 182 -18.33 -16.54 -10.04
C PRO A 182 -16.95 -16.30 -9.41
N ARG A 183 -16.50 -15.04 -9.38
CA ARG A 183 -15.23 -14.61 -8.77
C ARG A 183 -15.33 -14.62 -7.25
N ASN A 184 -15.26 -15.81 -6.66
CA ASN A 184 -15.27 -16.03 -5.21
C ASN A 184 -13.83 -16.13 -4.65
N ALA A 185 -13.72 -16.31 -3.33
CA ALA A 185 -12.44 -16.40 -2.63
C ALA A 185 -11.55 -17.55 -3.16
N LEU A 186 -12.15 -18.67 -3.57
CA LEU A 186 -11.43 -19.85 -4.04
C LEU A 186 -10.91 -19.66 -5.47
N TRP A 187 -11.70 -19.04 -6.33
CA TRP A 187 -11.26 -18.65 -7.67
C TRP A 187 -10.06 -17.69 -7.57
N LEU A 188 -10.12 -16.72 -6.67
CA LEU A 188 -9.01 -15.80 -6.40
C LEU A 188 -7.78 -16.57 -5.90
N ALA A 189 -7.95 -17.43 -4.89
CA ALA A 189 -6.88 -18.23 -4.33
C ALA A 189 -6.20 -19.11 -5.39
N SER A 190 -6.96 -19.72 -6.29
CA SER A 190 -6.43 -20.53 -7.40
C SER A 190 -5.59 -19.68 -8.37
N ARG A 191 -6.07 -18.50 -8.76
CA ARG A 191 -5.33 -17.59 -9.66
C ARG A 191 -4.03 -17.09 -9.05
N ILE A 192 -4.08 -16.67 -7.79
CA ILE A 192 -2.90 -16.19 -7.07
C ILE A 192 -1.90 -17.34 -6.88
N SER A 193 -2.35 -18.53 -6.44
CA SER A 193 -1.48 -19.69 -6.27
C SER A 193 -0.79 -20.11 -7.56
N GLY A 194 -1.52 -20.16 -8.68
CA GLY A 194 -0.94 -20.46 -9.99
C GLY A 194 0.12 -19.44 -10.39
N MET A 195 -0.13 -18.15 -10.15
CA MET A 195 0.85 -17.11 -10.45
C MET A 195 2.09 -17.18 -9.55
N ALA A 196 1.89 -17.48 -8.26
CA ALA A 196 2.97 -17.54 -7.28
C ALA A 196 3.99 -18.66 -7.55
N GLN A 197 3.62 -19.71 -8.30
CA GLN A 197 4.54 -20.76 -8.75
C GLN A 197 5.60 -20.23 -9.72
N ASN A 198 5.26 -19.19 -10.50
CA ASN A 198 6.16 -18.61 -11.48
C ASN A 198 6.87 -17.35 -10.98
N ILE A 199 6.77 -17.03 -9.68
CA ILE A 199 7.43 -15.86 -9.10
C ILE A 199 8.53 -16.33 -8.15
N ARG A 200 9.77 -15.95 -8.45
CA ARG A 200 10.95 -16.13 -7.61
C ARG A 200 11.28 -14.83 -6.89
N VAL A 201 11.46 -14.92 -5.58
CA VAL A 201 11.94 -13.83 -4.72
C VAL A 201 13.22 -14.28 -4.06
N SER A 202 14.35 -13.73 -4.52
CA SER A 202 15.68 -14.24 -4.16
C SER A 202 15.82 -15.72 -4.54
N ARG A 203 16.11 -16.61 -3.58
CA ARG A 203 16.23 -18.07 -3.80
C ARG A 203 14.94 -18.86 -3.53
N LEU A 204 13.82 -18.20 -3.26
CA LEU A 204 12.54 -18.84 -2.91
C LEU A 204 11.52 -18.65 -4.01
N THR A 205 10.67 -19.66 -4.21
CA THR A 205 9.45 -19.50 -4.99
C THR A 205 8.40 -18.89 -4.08
N LEU A 206 7.63 -17.90 -4.58
CA LEU A 206 6.62 -17.23 -3.77
C LEU A 206 5.57 -18.22 -3.25
N ALA A 207 5.26 -19.26 -4.04
CA ALA A 207 4.36 -20.35 -3.65
C ALA A 207 4.78 -21.08 -2.36
N ASP A 208 6.06 -21.05 -1.98
CA ASP A 208 6.56 -21.75 -0.78
C ASP A 208 6.17 -21.04 0.53
N VAL A 209 5.85 -19.74 0.46
CA VAL A 209 5.56 -18.90 1.64
C VAL A 209 4.27 -18.11 1.52
N LEU A 210 3.52 -18.26 0.43
CA LEU A 210 2.26 -17.58 0.20
C LEU A 210 1.07 -18.37 0.75
N LEU A 211 0.29 -17.76 1.64
CA LEU A 211 -0.98 -18.27 2.13
C LEU A 211 -2.14 -17.63 1.36
N VAL A 212 -3.08 -18.46 0.92
CA VAL A 212 -4.31 -18.04 0.23
C VAL A 212 -5.52 -18.70 0.87
N SER A 213 -6.70 -18.09 0.75
CA SER A 213 -7.96 -18.64 1.27
C SER A 213 -8.19 -20.08 0.77
N ALA A 214 -8.76 -20.93 1.63
CA ALA A 214 -9.09 -22.32 1.31
C ALA A 214 -10.55 -22.63 1.62
N ALA A 215 -11.08 -23.71 1.03
CA ALA A 215 -12.40 -24.24 1.36
C ALA A 215 -12.28 -25.55 2.12
N GLY A 216 -12.87 -25.59 3.32
CA GLY A 216 -12.94 -26.76 4.17
C GLY A 216 -11.59 -27.43 4.43
N GLU A 217 -11.66 -28.75 4.67
CA GLU A 217 -10.52 -29.62 5.00
C GLU A 217 -9.77 -30.14 3.76
N GLY A 218 -9.68 -29.33 2.70
CA GLY A 218 -9.11 -29.76 1.42
C GLY A 218 -7.57 -29.66 1.33
N THR A 219 -7.04 -30.00 0.15
CA THR A 219 -5.60 -29.94 -0.19
C THR A 219 -4.98 -28.55 0.08
N GLN A 220 -5.73 -27.47 -0.16
CA GLN A 220 -5.24 -26.11 0.09
C GLN A 220 -5.03 -25.82 1.59
N LYS A 221 -5.80 -26.42 2.50
CA LYS A 221 -5.55 -26.33 3.95
C LYS A 221 -4.20 -26.95 4.29
N GLN A 222 -3.98 -28.17 3.81
CA GLN A 222 -2.72 -28.90 4.05
C GLN A 222 -1.53 -28.13 3.47
N ALA A 223 -1.67 -27.57 2.27
CA ALA A 223 -0.65 -26.71 1.66
C ALA A 223 -0.37 -25.47 2.52
N ASN A 224 -1.40 -24.77 3.01
CA ASN A 224 -1.20 -23.63 3.92
C ASN A 224 -0.47 -24.04 5.20
N GLN A 225 -0.88 -25.15 5.84
CA GLN A 225 -0.24 -25.66 7.05
C GLN A 225 1.22 -26.06 6.81
N GLN A 226 1.52 -26.70 5.68
CA GLN A 226 2.87 -27.08 5.30
C GLN A 226 3.75 -25.84 5.06
N ARG A 227 3.23 -24.81 4.37
CA ARG A 227 3.92 -23.52 4.20
C ARG A 227 4.21 -22.83 5.52
N VAL A 228 3.27 -22.88 6.48
CA VAL A 228 3.47 -22.35 7.84
C VAL A 228 4.59 -23.11 8.58
N ARG A 229 4.58 -24.45 8.52
CA ARG A 229 5.64 -25.29 9.11
C ARG A 229 7.00 -24.97 8.49
N TYR A 230 7.08 -25.04 7.16
CA TYR A 230 8.28 -24.72 6.40
C TYR A 230 8.83 -23.33 6.74
N ALA A 231 7.97 -22.30 6.76
CA ALA A 231 8.40 -20.95 7.07
C ALA A 231 8.88 -20.79 8.51
N THR A 232 8.29 -21.54 9.45
CA THR A 232 8.71 -21.53 10.85
C THR A 232 10.08 -22.19 11.02
N GLU A 233 10.24 -23.40 10.49
CA GLU A 233 11.49 -24.19 10.54
C GLU A 233 12.65 -23.47 9.84
N ASN A 234 12.38 -22.89 8.67
CA ASN A 234 13.40 -22.24 7.84
C ASN A 234 13.51 -20.72 8.08
N LYS A 235 12.87 -20.22 9.15
CA LYS A 235 12.86 -18.79 9.55
C LYS A 235 12.51 -17.86 8.39
N LYS A 236 11.51 -18.22 7.59
CA LYS A 236 10.98 -17.42 6.48
C LYS A 236 9.80 -16.55 6.94
N ARG A 237 9.58 -15.47 6.19
CA ARG A 237 8.42 -14.59 6.35
C ARG A 237 7.30 -15.11 5.46
N LEU A 238 6.14 -15.33 6.06
CA LEU A 238 4.93 -15.67 5.34
C LEU A 238 4.35 -14.42 4.65
N MET A 239 3.74 -14.63 3.50
CA MET A 239 2.88 -13.65 2.83
C MET A 239 1.45 -14.20 2.83
N ALA A 240 0.45 -13.34 3.04
CA ALA A 240 -0.95 -13.72 2.96
C ALA A 240 -1.67 -12.82 1.96
N ILE A 241 -2.39 -13.42 1.01
CA ILE A 241 -3.35 -12.71 0.16
C ILE A 241 -4.70 -13.38 0.31
N ALA A 242 -5.63 -12.67 0.95
CA ALA A 242 -6.95 -13.19 1.29
C ALA A 242 -7.96 -12.04 1.39
N LEU A 243 -9.24 -12.41 1.40
CA LEU A 243 -10.32 -11.46 1.64
C LEU A 243 -10.40 -11.10 3.13
N LEU A 244 -10.66 -9.83 3.43
CA LEU A 244 -11.06 -9.42 4.77
C LEU A 244 -12.35 -10.13 5.19
N LYS A 245 -12.57 -10.23 6.50
CA LYS A 245 -13.80 -10.83 7.05
C LYS A 245 -15.05 -10.17 6.46
N ALA A 246 -16.02 -11.00 6.08
CA ALA A 246 -17.23 -10.56 5.40
C ALA A 246 -18.15 -9.69 6.30
N ASP A 247 -18.19 -9.99 7.59
CA ASP A 247 -18.77 -9.11 8.61
C ASP A 247 -17.73 -8.03 8.95
N ALA A 248 -17.95 -6.83 8.41
CA ALA A 248 -17.02 -5.73 8.56
C ALA A 248 -17.02 -5.14 9.98
N LYS A 249 -18.14 -5.25 10.72
CA LYS A 249 -18.21 -4.74 12.09
C LYS A 249 -17.34 -5.61 13.00
N ASP A 250 -17.59 -6.92 12.99
CA ASP A 250 -16.80 -7.87 13.77
C ASP A 250 -15.32 -7.90 13.31
N GLY A 251 -15.09 -7.87 12.00
CA GLY A 251 -13.76 -7.80 11.43
C GLY A 251 -12.97 -6.58 11.87
N TYR A 252 -13.60 -5.39 11.90
CA TYR A 252 -12.96 -4.15 12.31
C TYR A 252 -12.72 -4.12 13.83
N THR A 253 -13.66 -4.58 14.64
CA THR A 253 -13.47 -4.73 16.10
C THR A 253 -12.27 -5.62 16.40
N ALA A 254 -12.16 -6.78 15.73
CA ALA A 254 -11.00 -7.66 15.89
C ALA A 254 -9.70 -6.97 15.46
N LEU A 255 -9.73 -6.19 14.37
CA LEU A 255 -8.57 -5.45 13.88
C LEU A 255 -8.11 -4.39 14.88
N GLN A 256 -9.04 -3.65 15.50
CA GLN A 256 -8.74 -2.69 16.57
C GLN A 256 -8.17 -3.37 17.81
N ALA A 257 -8.63 -4.59 18.12
CA ALA A 257 -8.07 -5.44 19.18
C ALA A 257 -6.71 -6.09 18.79
N GLY A 258 -6.12 -5.72 17.65
CA GLY A 258 -4.80 -6.19 17.22
C GLY A 258 -4.81 -7.53 16.49
N ARG A 259 -5.95 -7.98 15.96
CA ARG A 259 -6.09 -9.27 15.23
C ARG A 259 -6.72 -9.10 13.85
N LEU A 260 -6.00 -9.48 12.80
CA LEU A 260 -6.51 -9.46 11.44
C LEU A 260 -7.41 -10.67 11.19
N SER A 261 -8.71 -10.42 11.02
CA SER A 261 -9.69 -11.44 10.67
C SER A 261 -9.94 -11.48 9.16
N LEU A 262 -9.78 -12.66 8.58
CA LEU A 262 -9.95 -12.91 7.15
C LEU A 262 -11.18 -13.78 6.88
N SER A 263 -11.66 -13.79 5.64
CA SER A 263 -12.64 -14.75 5.14
C SER A 263 -11.94 -16.05 4.74
N SER A 264 -12.40 -17.17 5.30
CA SER A 264 -11.86 -18.51 5.10
C SER A 264 -10.33 -18.65 5.31
N PRO A 265 -9.78 -18.27 6.48
CA PRO A 265 -8.36 -18.38 6.82
C PRO A 265 -7.96 -19.82 7.21
N ILE A 266 -8.45 -20.82 6.47
CA ILE A 266 -8.24 -22.22 6.83
C ILE A 266 -6.75 -22.59 6.60
N GLY A 267 -6.10 -23.06 7.66
CA GLY A 267 -4.66 -23.37 7.68
C GLY A 267 -3.75 -22.16 7.88
N PHE A 268 -4.28 -20.97 8.17
CA PHE A 268 -3.48 -19.80 8.53
C PHE A 268 -3.13 -19.81 10.02
N PRO A 269 -1.98 -19.22 10.41
CA PRO A 269 -1.73 -18.89 11.80
C PRO A 269 -2.57 -17.69 12.23
N THR A 270 -2.68 -17.45 13.53
CA THR A 270 -3.26 -16.20 14.04
C THR A 270 -2.46 -15.01 13.55
N LEU A 271 -3.14 -14.05 12.90
CA LEU A 271 -2.51 -12.86 12.33
C LEU A 271 -2.66 -11.68 13.29
N ASN A 272 -1.59 -11.40 14.05
CA ASN A 272 -1.55 -10.27 14.96
C ASN A 272 -1.06 -8.99 14.26
N VAL A 273 -1.66 -7.86 14.60
CA VAL A 273 -1.38 -6.54 14.01
C VAL A 273 -0.99 -5.58 15.11
N SER A 274 0.19 -4.97 14.99
CA SER A 274 0.62 -3.93 15.93
C SER A 274 -0.17 -2.64 15.73
N PRO A 275 -0.35 -1.80 16.77
CA PRO A 275 -1.00 -0.48 16.63
C PRO A 275 -0.34 0.42 15.59
N ASN A 276 0.99 0.30 15.40
CA ASN A 276 1.72 1.07 14.39
C ASN A 276 1.40 0.60 12.97
N THR A 277 1.28 -0.72 12.77
CA THR A 277 0.86 -1.31 11.50
C THR A 277 -0.57 -0.92 11.17
N LEU A 278 -1.47 -0.95 12.15
CA LEU A 278 -2.87 -0.53 11.96
C LEU A 278 -2.95 0.94 11.53
N ARG A 279 -2.30 1.85 12.27
CA ARG A 279 -2.26 3.29 11.91
C ARG A 279 -1.63 3.56 10.54
N ALA A 280 -0.65 2.76 10.12
CA ALA A 280 -0.10 2.86 8.78
C ALA A 280 -1.10 2.38 7.71
N CYS A 281 -1.82 1.29 7.99
CA CYS A 281 -2.86 0.75 7.13
C CYS A 281 -4.02 1.74 6.95
N GLU A 282 -4.55 2.30 8.05
CA GLU A 282 -5.66 3.27 8.04
C GLU A 282 -5.31 4.53 7.23
N ARG A 283 -4.07 5.01 7.33
CA ARG A 283 -3.61 6.16 6.55
C ARG A 283 -3.48 5.85 5.05
N SER A 284 -3.03 4.65 4.71
CA SER A 284 -2.72 4.26 3.32
C SER A 284 -3.95 3.76 2.57
N PHE A 285 -4.90 3.13 3.26
CA PHE A 285 -6.07 2.43 2.70
C PHE A 285 -7.38 2.91 3.33
N GLY A 286 -7.42 4.17 3.80
CA GLY A 286 -8.58 4.70 4.52
C GLY A 286 -9.88 4.62 3.71
N SER A 287 -9.82 4.89 2.40
CA SER A 287 -10.96 4.76 1.49
C SER A 287 -11.49 3.33 1.38
N GLU A 288 -10.59 2.36 1.27
CA GLU A 288 -10.87 0.94 1.09
C GLU A 288 -11.42 0.35 2.39
N LEU A 289 -10.83 0.70 3.53
CA LEU A 289 -11.33 0.34 4.85
C LEU A 289 -12.71 0.97 5.11
N ASN A 290 -12.94 2.21 4.69
CA ASN A 290 -14.27 2.85 4.76
C ASN A 290 -15.30 2.16 3.86
N ALA A 291 -14.90 1.72 2.66
CA ALA A 291 -15.77 0.96 1.77
C ALA A 291 -16.13 -0.40 2.38
N TRP A 292 -15.12 -1.13 2.89
CA TRP A 292 -15.32 -2.41 3.57
C TRP A 292 -16.24 -2.27 4.79
N ARG A 293 -16.03 -1.25 5.64
CA ARG A 293 -16.89 -0.94 6.80
C ARG A 293 -18.36 -0.69 6.43
N ARG A 294 -18.61 -0.15 5.24
CA ARG A 294 -19.97 0.04 4.68
C ARG A 294 -20.54 -1.23 4.02
N GLY A 295 -19.86 -2.37 4.16
CA GLY A 295 -20.28 -3.65 3.58
C GLY A 295 -19.95 -3.81 2.09
N ILE A 296 -19.21 -2.88 1.49
CA ILE A 296 -18.80 -2.98 0.08
C ILE A 296 -17.70 -4.03 -0.03
N ARG A 297 -17.99 -5.13 -0.73
CA ARG A 297 -17.04 -6.23 -0.97
C ARG A 297 -16.30 -6.00 -2.28
N TRP A 298 -14.97 -5.91 -2.22
CA TRP A 298 -14.09 -5.76 -3.39
C TRP A 298 -13.75 -7.09 -4.09
N LEU A 299 -14.69 -8.05 -4.08
CA LEU A 299 -14.75 -9.09 -5.10
C LEU A 299 -16.22 -9.29 -5.50
N PRO A 300 -16.59 -9.01 -6.75
CA PRO A 300 -17.98 -9.01 -7.17
C PRO A 300 -18.41 -10.45 -7.40
N SER A 301 -19.08 -11.01 -6.40
CA SER A 301 -20.30 -11.74 -6.71
C SER A 301 -21.30 -10.70 -7.23
N LEU A 302 -21.49 -10.71 -8.55
CA LEU A 302 -22.59 -10.08 -9.25
C LEU A 302 -23.91 -10.58 -8.61
N LYS A 303 -24.40 -9.91 -7.57
CA LYS A 303 -25.75 -10.07 -7.05
C LYS A 303 -26.34 -8.70 -6.73
N ARG A 304 -27.11 -8.22 -7.72
CA ARG A 304 -28.31 -7.36 -7.61
C ARG A 304 -28.33 -6.34 -6.46
N SER A 305 -27.93 -5.13 -6.78
CA SER A 305 -28.84 -3.98 -6.68
C SER A 305 -28.45 -2.98 -7.76
N LEU A 306 -29.19 -3.03 -8.86
CA LEU A 306 -29.36 -1.85 -9.69
C LEU A 306 -29.91 -0.75 -8.76
N PRO A 307 -29.30 0.44 -8.64
CA PRO A 307 -30.11 1.62 -8.43
C PRO A 307 -30.85 1.85 -9.75
N ARG A 308 -32.08 1.31 -9.83
CA ARG A 308 -33.12 1.95 -10.62
C ARG A 308 -33.32 3.34 -10.03
N CYS A 309 -33.13 4.35 -10.88
CA CYS A 309 -33.68 5.71 -10.86
C CYS A 309 -32.68 6.58 -11.65
N ALA A 310 -32.55 6.44 -12.96
CA ALA A 310 -33.40 7.20 -13.88
C ALA A 310 -34.90 7.05 -13.61
N LEU A 311 -35.52 8.14 -13.16
CA LEU A 311 -36.83 8.62 -13.60
C LEU A 311 -37.11 10.01 -12.99
N ARG A 312 -37.16 10.98 -13.92
CA ARG A 312 -38.00 12.20 -13.97
C ARG A 312 -37.63 13.42 -13.13
N GLY A 313 -37.68 14.56 -13.83
CA GLY A 313 -37.41 15.93 -13.41
C GLY A 313 -36.58 16.60 -14.48
#